data_AF-A0A2V0NNP8-F1
#
_entry.id   AF-A0A2V0NNP8-F1
#
_cell.length_a   1.000
_cell.length_b   1.000
_cell.length_c   1.000
_cell.angle_alpha   90.00
_cell.angle_beta   90.00
_cell.angle_gamma   90.00
#
_symmetry.space_group_name_H-M   'P 1'
#
loop_
_entity.id
_entity.type
_entity.pdbx_description
1 polymer ?
#
loop_
_entity_poly.entity_id
_entity_poly.type
_entity_poly.pdbx_seq_one_letter_code
_entity_poly.pdbx_strand_id
1 'polypeptide(L)'
;MLPRYLGLLPRLAAAAAAAPHPHHPQHAARAAAAWAWPGLAGAPLAGAQRGASGLAAAAPAARGLVRLRYLLGLGGLAAAAQFDALRDEARLGALAVVRLARDVSAAAAIVADYKVSLASAPPSGPERAEALAGCHERGADRLLRLCFANGGIYTKLGQHIGQLDHLLPSQYVVTMREHLLDKCPVSDYAEVAAIIREDLGSPPEELFASFDTQPIASASLAQVHRATGLDGRPLAIKVQHAGLAESCAADIRTIELLVQAARGGGGGE
;
A
#
# COMPACT_ATOMS: atom_id res chain seq x y z
N MET A 1 11.29 3.42 37.11
CA MET A 1 12.03 2.81 35.97
C MET A 1 11.94 3.60 34.66
N LEU A 2 11.45 4.85 34.68
CA LEU A 2 11.31 5.70 33.49
C LEU A 2 12.55 6.44 32.94
N PRO A 3 13.74 6.53 33.58
CA PRO A 3 14.84 7.35 33.03
C PRO A 3 15.68 6.68 31.91
N ARG A 4 15.52 5.38 31.62
CA ARG A 4 16.42 4.66 30.70
C ARG A 4 16.06 4.74 29.21
N TYR A 5 14.86 5.21 28.86
CA TYR A 5 14.37 5.21 27.46
C TYR A 5 14.42 6.58 26.76
N LEU A 6 14.61 7.67 27.51
CA LEU A 6 14.74 9.02 26.95
C LEU A 6 16.04 9.22 26.13
N GLY A 7 17.07 8.40 26.35
CA GLY A 7 18.34 8.46 25.61
C GLY A 7 18.34 7.76 24.23
N LEU A 8 17.27 7.05 23.87
CA LEU A 8 17.18 6.30 22.61
C LEU A 8 16.46 7.07 21.48
N LEU A 9 15.67 8.09 21.82
CA LEU A 9 14.94 8.91 20.85
C LEU A 9 15.85 9.66 19.86
N PRO A 10 17.00 10.24 20.24
CA PRO A 10 17.91 10.88 19.29
C PRO A 10 18.58 9.88 18.34
N ARG A 11 18.79 8.63 18.78
CA ARG A 11 19.45 7.57 17.99
C ARG A 11 18.52 6.93 16.96
N LEU A 12 17.22 6.82 17.29
CA LEU A 12 16.19 6.40 16.33
C LEU A 12 15.92 7.49 15.28
N ALA A 13 15.97 8.77 15.67
CA ALA A 13 15.89 9.89 14.73
C ALA A 13 17.10 9.98 13.78
N ALA A 14 18.31 9.67 14.27
CA ALA A 14 19.52 9.64 13.44
C ALA A 14 19.56 8.44 12.46
N ALA A 15 19.01 7.28 12.85
CA ALA A 15 18.87 6.13 11.95
C ALA A 15 17.82 6.35 10.85
N ALA A 16 16.79 7.17 11.12
CA ALA A 16 15.81 7.60 10.13
C ALA A 16 16.32 8.70 9.18
N ALA A 17 17.42 9.40 9.54
CA ALA A 17 18.02 10.48 8.77
C ALA A 17 19.18 10.03 7.85
N ALA A 18 19.59 8.76 7.90
CA ALA A 18 20.57 8.20 6.98
C ALA A 18 19.90 7.87 5.63
N ALA A 19 19.89 8.86 4.72
CA ALA A 19 19.41 8.71 3.36
C ALA A 19 20.13 7.57 2.61
N PRO A 20 19.42 6.66 1.93
CA PRO A 20 20.00 5.99 0.78
C PRO A 20 20.14 6.99 -0.38
N HIS A 21 21.26 6.88 -1.08
CA HIS A 21 21.59 7.62 -2.30
C HIS A 21 20.45 7.65 -3.34
N PRO A 22 20.40 8.69 -4.21
CA PRO A 22 19.23 8.98 -5.03
C PRO A 22 19.02 7.89 -6.07
N HIS A 23 18.00 7.07 -5.88
CA HIS A 23 17.46 6.24 -6.95
C HIS A 23 16.48 7.07 -7.78
N HIS A 24 16.80 7.11 -9.07
CA HIS A 24 16.15 7.85 -10.15
C HIS A 24 14.63 7.55 -10.24
N PRO A 25 13.76 8.54 -10.50
CA PRO A 25 12.32 8.34 -10.57
C PRO A 25 11.91 7.91 -11.99
N GLN A 26 11.89 6.61 -12.24
CA GLN A 26 11.16 6.02 -13.37
C GLN A 26 10.68 4.65 -12.90
N HIS A 27 9.37 4.42 -12.90
CA HIS A 27 8.66 3.15 -13.12
C HIS A 27 7.21 3.30 -12.65
N ALA A 28 6.49 4.21 -13.29
CA ALA A 28 5.04 4.17 -13.41
C ALA A 28 4.73 4.44 -14.89
N ALA A 29 4.16 3.43 -15.55
CA ALA A 29 3.58 3.43 -16.90
C ALA A 29 4.49 3.82 -18.11
N ARG A 30 4.92 2.81 -18.89
CA ARG A 30 4.55 2.60 -20.31
C ARG A 30 5.42 1.55 -21.03
N ALA A 31 4.71 0.80 -21.87
CA ALA A 31 5.11 -0.25 -22.79
C ALA A 31 6.34 0.00 -23.70
N ALA A 32 6.87 -1.13 -24.20
CA ALA A 32 7.60 -1.30 -25.45
C ALA A 32 9.00 -0.66 -25.58
N ALA A 33 10.03 -1.45 -25.26
CA ALA A 33 11.31 -1.37 -25.95
C ALA A 33 11.93 -2.77 -26.01
N ALA A 34 12.10 -3.24 -27.24
CA ALA A 34 12.71 -4.50 -27.61
C ALA A 34 14.09 -4.69 -26.98
N TRP A 35 14.30 -5.81 -26.29
CA TRP A 35 15.62 -6.38 -26.08
C TRP A 35 15.75 -7.56 -27.03
N ALA A 36 16.45 -7.31 -28.14
CA ALA A 36 16.75 -8.29 -29.16
C ALA A 36 17.69 -9.38 -28.60
N TRP A 37 17.32 -10.65 -28.79
CA TRP A 37 18.27 -11.76 -28.71
C TRP A 37 18.81 -12.05 -30.13
N PRO A 38 20.13 -12.17 -30.32
CA PRO A 38 20.69 -12.49 -31.62
C PRO A 38 20.70 -14.00 -31.86
N GLY A 39 20.16 -14.43 -33.01
CA GLY A 39 20.48 -15.73 -33.60
C GLY A 39 19.26 -16.56 -34.00
N LEU A 40 18.84 -16.40 -35.26
CA LEU A 40 18.55 -17.49 -36.23
C LEU A 40 17.67 -16.97 -37.38
N ALA A 41 18.29 -16.80 -38.55
CA ALA A 41 17.77 -16.86 -39.93
C ALA A 41 18.69 -15.97 -40.78
N GLY A 42 19.52 -16.47 -41.70
CA GLY A 42 19.13 -17.31 -42.82
C GLY A 42 19.10 -16.44 -44.08
N ALA A 43 20.23 -16.47 -44.81
CA ALA A 43 20.60 -16.09 -46.18
C ALA A 43 19.58 -15.46 -47.19
N PRO A 44 20.07 -14.84 -48.28
CA PRO A 44 19.50 -13.66 -48.93
C PRO A 44 18.54 -13.96 -50.09
N LEU A 45 17.70 -12.97 -50.44
CA LEU A 45 17.15 -12.85 -51.80
C LEU A 45 17.28 -11.41 -52.30
N ALA A 46 17.98 -11.30 -53.42
CA ALA A 46 18.15 -10.09 -54.21
C ALA A 46 16.95 -9.87 -55.14
N GLY A 47 16.75 -8.60 -55.52
CA GLY A 47 16.14 -8.24 -56.79
C GLY A 47 14.73 -7.67 -56.69
N ALA A 48 14.61 -6.35 -56.85
CA ALA A 48 13.91 -5.72 -57.98
C ALA A 48 13.59 -4.26 -57.64
N GLN A 49 14.42 -3.35 -58.14
CA GLN A 49 13.98 -2.01 -58.44
C GLN A 49 13.04 -2.06 -59.65
N ARG A 50 11.89 -1.40 -59.57
CA ARG A 50 11.27 -0.70 -60.71
C ARG A 50 10.20 0.27 -60.21
N GLY A 51 10.25 1.48 -60.76
CA GLY A 51 9.49 2.64 -60.29
C GLY A 51 8.05 2.72 -60.78
N ALA A 52 7.35 3.71 -60.25
CA ALA A 52 6.20 4.35 -60.87
C ALA A 52 6.08 5.76 -60.30
N SER A 53 6.66 6.71 -61.03
CA SER A 53 6.37 8.13 -60.93
C SER A 53 4.98 8.44 -61.50
N GLY A 54 4.21 9.24 -60.76
CA GLY A 54 3.16 10.12 -61.30
C GLY A 54 1.71 9.66 -61.09
N LEU A 55 0.98 10.36 -60.21
CA LEU A 55 -0.11 11.29 -60.59
C LEU A 55 -0.93 11.72 -59.35
N ALA A 56 -1.59 12.86 -59.51
CA ALA A 56 -2.62 13.44 -58.65
C ALA A 56 -2.15 14.21 -57.39
N ALA A 57 -1.84 15.49 -57.63
CA ALA A 57 -2.07 16.54 -56.66
C ALA A 57 -3.54 16.53 -56.19
N ALA A 58 -3.76 16.35 -54.89
CA ALA A 58 -5.04 16.62 -54.24
C ALA A 58 -4.82 17.27 -52.86
N ALA A 59 -5.23 18.53 -52.78
CA ALA A 59 -5.60 19.38 -51.64
C ALA A 59 -4.69 19.43 -50.36
N PRO A 60 -4.12 20.61 -49.99
CA PRO A 60 -3.43 20.82 -48.71
C PRO A 60 -4.36 20.81 -47.47
N ALA A 61 -5.68 20.81 -47.66
CA ALA A 61 -6.65 21.02 -46.58
C ALA A 61 -6.92 19.79 -45.69
N ALA A 62 -6.62 18.56 -46.15
CA ALA A 62 -6.98 17.34 -45.42
C ALA A 62 -5.97 16.95 -44.31
N ARG A 63 -4.71 17.41 -44.39
CA ARG A 63 -3.67 17.08 -43.38
C ARG A 63 -3.79 17.91 -42.09
N GLY A 64 -4.34 19.12 -42.20
CA GLY A 64 -4.59 20.01 -41.04
C GLY A 64 -5.71 19.50 -40.14
N LEU A 65 -6.78 18.96 -40.73
CA LEU A 65 -7.94 18.45 -39.98
C LEU A 65 -7.62 17.15 -39.20
N VAL A 66 -6.77 16.28 -39.76
CA VAL A 66 -6.30 15.08 -39.08
C VAL A 66 -5.38 15.44 -37.91
N ARG A 67 -4.42 16.35 -38.09
CA ARG A 67 -3.57 16.86 -37.00
C ARG A 67 -4.38 17.54 -35.88
N LEU A 68 -5.42 18.31 -36.24
CA LEU A 68 -6.30 18.95 -35.26
C LEU A 68 -7.12 17.94 -34.44
N ARG A 69 -7.60 16.84 -35.05
CA ARG A 69 -8.24 15.72 -34.33
C ARG A 69 -7.29 15.00 -33.39
N TYR A 70 -6.03 14.77 -33.79
CA TYR A 70 -5.04 14.16 -32.89
C TYR A 70 -4.66 15.08 -31.72
N LEU A 71 -4.55 16.39 -31.94
CA LEU A 71 -4.26 17.36 -30.89
C LEU A 71 -5.43 17.55 -29.92
N LEU A 72 -6.68 17.58 -30.42
CA LEU A 72 -7.88 17.59 -29.57
C LEU A 72 -8.06 16.27 -28.81
N GLY A 73 -7.75 15.14 -29.44
CA GLY A 73 -7.77 13.81 -28.80
C GLY A 73 -6.70 13.66 -27.72
N LEU A 74 -5.47 14.13 -27.97
CA LEU A 74 -4.38 14.16 -27.00
C LEU A 74 -4.64 15.15 -25.86
N GLY A 75 -5.16 16.34 -26.17
CA GLY A 75 -5.56 17.34 -25.18
C GLY A 75 -6.71 16.86 -24.31
N GLY A 76 -7.68 16.16 -24.89
CA GLY A 76 -8.78 15.51 -24.16
C GLY A 76 -8.28 14.38 -23.24
N LEU A 77 -7.34 13.54 -23.71
CA LEU A 77 -6.73 12.51 -22.87
C LEU A 77 -5.92 13.10 -21.70
N ALA A 78 -5.15 14.16 -21.96
CA ALA A 78 -4.38 14.85 -20.93
C ALA A 78 -5.30 15.53 -19.89
N ALA A 79 -6.37 16.18 -20.35
CA ALA A 79 -7.36 16.78 -19.46
C ALA A 79 -8.10 15.74 -18.61
N ALA A 80 -8.46 14.58 -19.20
CA ALA A 80 -9.06 13.47 -18.48
C ALA A 80 -8.10 12.89 -17.43
N ALA A 81 -6.84 12.62 -17.80
CA ALA A 81 -5.83 12.14 -16.86
C ALA A 81 -5.56 13.13 -15.71
N GLN A 82 -5.59 14.44 -16.01
CA GLN A 82 -5.41 15.48 -15.00
C GLN A 82 -6.64 15.62 -14.10
N PHE A 83 -7.85 15.45 -14.64
CA PHE A 83 -9.09 15.38 -13.87
C PHE A 83 -9.13 14.14 -12.97
N ASP A 84 -8.72 12.98 -13.49
CA ASP A 84 -8.61 11.73 -12.72
C ASP A 84 -7.57 11.87 -11.60
N ALA A 85 -6.41 12.47 -11.88
CA ALA A 85 -5.40 12.76 -10.86
C ALA A 85 -5.92 13.68 -9.73
N LEU A 86 -6.64 14.75 -10.08
CA LEU A 86 -7.27 15.64 -9.09
C LEU A 86 -8.35 14.92 -8.27
N ARG A 87 -9.13 14.04 -8.91
CA ARG A 87 -10.16 13.23 -8.26
C ARG A 87 -9.51 12.25 -7.27
N ASP A 88 -8.43 11.60 -7.65
CA ASP A 88 -7.73 10.65 -6.79
C ASP A 88 -7.05 11.34 -5.61
N GLU A 89 -6.46 12.51 -5.83
CA GLU A 89 -5.91 13.33 -4.73
C GLU A 89 -7.01 13.77 -3.75
N ALA A 90 -8.17 14.22 -4.24
CA ALA A 90 -9.31 14.57 -3.41
C ALA A 90 -9.86 13.37 -2.63
N ARG A 91 -9.92 12.18 -3.25
CA ARG A 91 -10.33 10.92 -2.59
C ARG A 91 -9.37 10.52 -1.48
N LEU A 92 -8.06 10.55 -1.74
CA LEU A 92 -7.03 10.26 -0.75
C LEU A 92 -7.09 11.25 0.43
N GLY A 93 -7.29 12.54 0.14
CA GLY A 93 -7.49 13.58 1.15
C GLY A 93 -8.72 13.33 2.03
N ALA A 94 -9.87 13.02 1.42
CA ALA A 94 -11.10 12.71 2.15
C ALA A 94 -10.95 11.46 3.02
N LEU A 95 -10.32 10.40 2.50
CA LEU A 95 -10.04 9.18 3.25
C LEU A 95 -9.12 9.48 4.45
N ALA A 96 -8.08 10.30 4.27
CA ALA A 96 -7.18 10.68 5.35
C ALA A 96 -7.90 11.47 6.46
N VAL A 97 -8.83 12.38 6.12
CA VAL A 97 -9.65 13.11 7.10
C VAL A 97 -10.54 12.16 7.90
N VAL A 98 -11.20 11.21 7.23
CA VAL A 98 -12.06 10.22 7.91
C VAL A 98 -11.23 9.34 8.86
N ARG A 99 -10.04 8.90 8.43
CA ARG A 99 -9.11 8.11 9.26
C ARG A 99 -8.67 8.90 10.48
N LEU A 100 -8.24 10.15 10.29
CA LEU A 100 -7.87 11.06 11.38
C LEU A 100 -9.02 11.28 12.38
N ALA A 101 -10.24 11.50 11.89
CA ALA A 101 -11.40 11.67 12.76
C ALA A 101 -11.68 10.44 13.63
N ARG A 102 -11.52 9.24 13.07
CA ARG A 102 -11.62 7.97 13.82
C ARG A 102 -10.51 7.83 14.84
N ASP A 103 -9.28 8.21 14.49
CA ASP A 103 -8.13 8.17 15.41
C ASP A 103 -8.37 9.05 16.63
N VAL A 104 -8.74 10.31 16.40
CA VAL A 104 -9.05 11.27 17.46
C VAL A 104 -10.21 10.79 18.32
N SER A 105 -11.27 10.28 17.69
CA SER A 105 -12.44 9.76 18.41
C SER A 105 -12.10 8.55 19.27
N ALA A 106 -11.33 7.59 18.74
CA ALA A 106 -10.90 6.41 19.46
C ALA A 106 -9.99 6.77 20.64
N ALA A 107 -9.00 7.64 20.41
CA ALA A 107 -8.11 8.12 21.46
C ALA A 107 -8.87 8.86 22.57
N ALA A 108 -9.77 9.78 22.20
CA ALA A 108 -10.60 10.51 23.17
C ALA A 108 -11.49 9.56 23.98
N ALA A 109 -12.11 8.57 23.33
CA ALA A 109 -12.94 7.57 24.01
C ALA A 109 -12.13 6.71 24.98
N ILE A 110 -10.92 6.28 24.61
CA ILE A 110 -10.02 5.52 25.50
C ILE A 110 -9.62 6.39 26.69
N VAL A 111 -9.18 7.63 26.46
CA VAL A 111 -8.77 8.55 27.54
C VAL A 111 -9.94 8.84 28.49
N ALA A 112 -11.15 9.08 27.97
CA ALA A 112 -12.34 9.32 28.76
C ALA A 112 -12.72 8.08 29.60
N ASP A 113 -12.64 6.88 29.02
CA ASP A 113 -12.93 5.61 29.70
C ASP A 113 -11.98 5.40 30.90
N TYR A 114 -10.69 5.69 30.72
CA TYR A 114 -9.72 5.70 31.83
C TYR A 114 -10.10 6.73 32.87
N LYS A 115 -10.32 8.00 32.49
CA LYS A 115 -10.65 9.06 33.46
C LYS A 115 -11.88 8.73 34.28
N VAL A 116 -12.95 8.24 33.66
CA VAL A 116 -14.21 7.91 34.33
C VAL A 116 -14.05 6.68 35.23
N SER A 117 -13.52 5.57 34.70
CA SER A 117 -13.40 4.32 35.45
C SER A 117 -12.42 4.42 36.61
N LEU A 118 -11.43 5.29 36.49
CA LEU A 118 -10.39 5.50 37.49
C LEU A 118 -10.67 6.65 38.44
N ALA A 119 -11.74 7.44 38.23
CA ALA A 119 -12.13 8.54 39.12
C ALA A 119 -12.69 8.03 40.45
N SER A 120 -13.44 6.94 40.42
CA SER A 120 -14.05 6.33 41.62
C SER A 120 -13.15 5.29 42.29
N ALA A 121 -12.13 4.78 41.60
CA ALA A 121 -11.26 3.74 42.12
C ALA A 121 -10.14 4.31 43.01
N PRO A 122 -9.78 3.65 44.11
CA PRO A 122 -8.70 4.09 44.99
C PRO A 122 -7.34 4.18 44.24
N PRO A 123 -6.37 4.97 44.74
CA PRO A 123 -5.09 5.19 44.02
C PRO A 123 -4.25 3.92 43.81
N SER A 124 -4.45 2.90 44.64
CA SER A 124 -3.73 1.63 44.63
C SER A 124 -4.57 0.53 45.26
N GLY A 125 -4.24 -0.73 44.95
CA GLY A 125 -4.90 -1.90 45.52
C GLY A 125 -5.60 -2.77 44.47
N PRO A 126 -6.25 -3.86 44.90
CA PRO A 126 -6.89 -4.81 43.99
C PRO A 126 -8.02 -4.19 43.18
N GLU A 127 -8.87 -3.36 43.79
CA GLU A 127 -9.96 -2.64 43.11
C GLU A 127 -9.43 -1.72 42.00
N ARG A 128 -8.30 -1.04 42.25
CA ARG A 128 -7.63 -0.20 41.25
C ARG A 128 -7.10 -1.03 40.08
N ALA A 129 -6.50 -2.19 40.37
CA ALA A 129 -5.96 -3.09 39.38
C ALA A 129 -7.07 -3.68 38.48
N GLU A 130 -8.21 -4.03 39.08
CA GLU A 130 -9.40 -4.51 38.35
C GLU A 130 -9.98 -3.42 37.45
N ALA A 131 -10.17 -2.20 37.98
CA ALA A 131 -10.64 -1.07 37.17
C ALA A 131 -9.69 -0.77 36.00
N LEU A 132 -8.37 -0.82 36.23
CA LEU A 132 -7.35 -0.69 35.18
C LEU A 132 -7.46 -1.81 34.15
N ALA A 133 -7.56 -3.07 34.56
CA ALA A 133 -7.71 -4.22 33.66
C ALA A 133 -8.93 -4.06 32.74
N GLY A 134 -10.08 -3.66 33.30
CA GLY A 134 -11.28 -3.38 32.51
C GLY A 134 -11.10 -2.21 31.52
N CYS A 135 -10.36 -1.17 31.90
CA CYS A 135 -10.01 -0.08 30.97
C CYS A 135 -9.10 -0.56 29.84
N HIS A 136 -8.12 -1.41 30.14
CA HIS A 136 -7.22 -2.00 29.13
C HIS A 136 -8.01 -2.86 28.15
N GLU A 137 -8.95 -3.69 28.62
CA GLU A 137 -9.78 -4.55 27.78
C GLU A 137 -10.67 -3.75 26.82
N ARG A 138 -11.46 -2.80 27.34
CA ARG A 138 -12.29 -1.94 26.49
C ARG A 138 -11.45 -1.04 25.59
N GLY A 139 -10.25 -0.66 26.02
CA GLY A 139 -9.30 0.12 25.23
C GLY A 139 -8.72 -0.68 24.07
N ALA A 140 -8.33 -1.94 24.31
CA ALA A 140 -7.85 -2.88 23.31
C ALA A 140 -8.92 -3.13 22.23
N ASP A 141 -10.16 -3.35 22.63
CA ASP A 141 -11.29 -3.56 21.73
C ASP A 141 -11.61 -2.32 20.86
N ARG A 142 -11.53 -1.11 21.43
CA ARG A 142 -11.64 0.14 20.64
C ARG A 142 -10.49 0.29 19.64
N LEU A 143 -9.26 0.00 20.05
CA LEU A 143 -8.11 0.04 19.16
C LEU A 143 -8.22 -1.01 18.06
N LEU A 144 -8.72 -2.21 18.37
CA LEU A 144 -8.92 -3.27 17.39
C LEU A 144 -9.94 -2.84 16.32
N ARG A 145 -11.07 -2.26 16.74
CA ARG A 145 -12.06 -1.70 15.82
C ARG A 145 -11.46 -0.59 14.95
N LEU A 146 -10.60 0.26 15.50
CA LEU A 146 -9.90 1.28 14.72
C LEU A 146 -9.00 0.64 13.66
N CYS A 147 -8.24 -0.39 14.04
CA CYS A 147 -7.39 -1.15 13.11
C CYS A 147 -8.18 -1.72 11.94
N PHE A 148 -9.32 -2.37 12.21
CA PHE A 148 -10.18 -2.89 11.15
C PHE A 148 -10.82 -1.79 10.30
N ALA A 149 -11.29 -0.70 10.93
CA ALA A 149 -11.97 0.37 10.22
C ALA A 149 -11.05 1.16 9.28
N ASN A 150 -9.79 1.37 9.67
CA ASN A 150 -8.82 2.11 8.88
C ASN A 150 -7.99 1.21 7.95
N GLY A 151 -7.77 -0.06 8.31
CA GLY A 151 -7.00 -1.02 7.52
C GLY A 151 -5.53 -0.60 7.35
N GLY A 152 -4.86 -1.18 6.34
CA GLY A 152 -3.52 -0.74 5.92
C GLY A 152 -2.49 -0.76 7.05
N ILE A 153 -1.82 0.39 7.27
CA ILE A 153 -0.84 0.57 8.33
C ILE A 153 -1.40 0.28 9.73
N TYR A 154 -2.70 0.51 9.98
CA TYR A 154 -3.28 0.29 11.30
C TYR A 154 -3.35 -1.20 11.64
N THR A 155 -3.72 -2.04 10.66
CA THR A 155 -3.66 -3.50 10.81
C THR A 155 -2.24 -3.95 11.12
N LYS A 156 -1.22 -3.39 10.45
CA LYS A 156 0.19 -3.70 10.74
C LYS A 156 0.63 -3.25 12.13
N LEU A 157 0.21 -2.06 12.56
CA LEU A 157 0.51 -1.55 13.90
C LEU A 157 -0.13 -2.44 14.96
N GLY A 158 -1.38 -2.88 14.75
CA GLY A 158 -2.03 -3.86 15.60
C GLY A 158 -1.26 -5.19 15.64
N GLN A 159 -0.86 -5.72 14.48
CA GLN A 159 0.00 -6.92 14.41
C GLN A 159 1.29 -6.75 15.21
N HIS A 160 1.93 -5.59 15.13
CA HIS A 160 3.13 -5.30 15.91
C HIS A 160 2.83 -5.24 17.41
N ILE A 161 1.75 -4.58 17.82
CA ILE A 161 1.29 -4.55 19.22
C ILE A 161 1.08 -5.97 19.76
N GLY A 162 0.52 -6.88 18.96
CA GLY A 162 0.34 -8.30 19.31
C GLY A 162 1.63 -9.09 19.53
N GLN A 163 2.79 -8.51 19.21
CA GLN A 163 4.13 -9.10 19.43
C GLN A 163 4.87 -8.48 20.62
N LEU A 164 4.37 -7.38 21.20
CA LEU A 164 5.04 -6.62 22.27
C LEU A 164 4.71 -7.18 23.66
N ASP A 165 4.91 -8.49 23.84
CA ASP A 165 4.75 -9.15 25.14
C ASP A 165 5.58 -8.45 26.22
N HIS A 166 5.00 -8.35 27.42
CA HIS A 166 5.61 -7.73 28.61
C HIS A 166 5.88 -6.22 28.53
N LEU A 167 5.69 -5.56 27.38
CA LEU A 167 5.86 -4.11 27.22
C LEU A 167 4.54 -3.35 27.32
N LEU A 168 3.46 -3.96 26.83
CA LEU A 168 2.11 -3.41 26.86
C LEU A 168 1.21 -4.20 27.80
N PRO A 169 0.09 -3.62 28.28
CA PRO A 169 -0.90 -4.35 29.04
C PRO A 169 -1.39 -5.57 28.25
N SER A 170 -1.46 -6.73 28.92
CA SER A 170 -1.71 -8.01 28.25
C SER A 170 -2.99 -8.03 27.44
N GLN A 171 -4.02 -7.27 27.85
CA GLN A 171 -5.28 -7.14 27.12
C GLN A 171 -5.06 -6.61 25.70
N TYR A 172 -4.22 -5.59 25.52
CA TYR A 172 -3.90 -5.07 24.18
C TYR A 172 -3.16 -6.10 23.35
N VAL A 173 -2.15 -6.76 23.93
CA VAL A 173 -1.31 -7.72 23.21
C VAL A 173 -2.11 -8.94 22.77
N VAL A 174 -2.87 -9.54 23.69
CA VAL A 174 -3.68 -10.74 23.43
C VAL A 174 -4.76 -10.44 22.39
N THR A 175 -5.53 -9.36 22.57
CA THR A 175 -6.58 -8.99 21.61
C THR A 175 -6.02 -8.75 20.21
N MET A 176 -4.89 -8.04 20.07
CA MET A 176 -4.33 -7.81 18.73
C MET A 176 -3.77 -9.10 18.11
N ARG A 177 -3.16 -9.98 18.90
CA ARG A 177 -2.65 -11.26 18.42
C ARG A 177 -3.75 -12.15 17.87
N GLU A 178 -4.77 -12.41 18.68
CA GLU A 178 -5.86 -13.32 18.33
C GLU A 178 -6.65 -12.85 17.11
N HIS A 179 -6.79 -11.53 16.93
CA HIS A 179 -7.63 -10.97 15.89
C HIS A 179 -6.90 -10.48 14.64
N LEU A 180 -5.61 -10.11 14.73
CA LEU A 180 -4.87 -9.53 13.60
C LEU A 180 -3.66 -10.35 13.14
N LEU A 181 -3.06 -11.19 13.99
CA LEU A 181 -1.93 -12.05 13.60
C LEU A 181 -2.40 -13.42 13.12
N ASP A 182 -3.32 -14.05 13.86
CA ASP A 182 -3.69 -15.46 13.64
C ASP A 182 -4.59 -15.67 12.40
N LYS A 183 -5.09 -14.60 11.79
CA LYS A 183 -6.01 -14.62 10.65
C LYS A 183 -5.49 -13.76 9.51
N CYS A 184 -4.54 -14.29 8.74
CA CYS A 184 -4.08 -13.61 7.52
C CYS A 184 -5.09 -13.81 6.38
N PRO A 185 -5.43 -12.76 5.62
CA PRO A 185 -6.33 -12.86 4.48
C PRO A 185 -5.73 -13.77 3.40
N VAL A 186 -6.58 -14.45 2.63
CA VAL A 186 -6.17 -15.21 1.45
C VAL A 186 -7.03 -14.72 0.29
N SER A 187 -6.38 -14.12 -0.70
CA SER A 187 -6.96 -13.77 -1.99
C SER A 187 -7.29 -15.04 -2.75
N ASP A 188 -8.43 -15.04 -3.43
CA ASP A 188 -8.77 -16.12 -4.34
C ASP A 188 -7.83 -16.14 -5.56
N TYR A 189 -7.80 -17.27 -6.26
CA TYR A 189 -6.90 -17.44 -7.39
C TYR A 189 -7.22 -16.48 -8.55
N ALA A 190 -8.48 -16.06 -8.71
CA ALA A 190 -8.86 -15.16 -9.80
C ALA A 190 -8.24 -13.76 -9.59
N GLU A 191 -8.25 -13.27 -8.36
CA GLU A 191 -7.59 -12.03 -7.96
C GLU A 191 -6.06 -12.16 -8.12
N VAL A 192 -5.47 -13.25 -7.66
CA VAL A 192 -4.03 -13.54 -7.83
C VAL A 192 -3.61 -13.54 -9.30
N ALA A 193 -4.37 -14.23 -10.17
CA ALA A 193 -4.09 -14.30 -11.59
C ALA A 193 -4.29 -12.94 -12.29
N ALA A 194 -5.24 -12.13 -11.82
CA ALA A 194 -5.43 -10.77 -12.31
C ALA A 194 -4.22 -9.88 -11.98
N ILE A 195 -3.74 -9.92 -10.74
CA ILE A 195 -2.56 -9.16 -10.30
C ILE A 195 -1.31 -9.59 -11.08
N ILE A 196 -1.07 -10.89 -11.20
CA ILE A 196 0.07 -11.42 -11.97
C ILE A 196 0.00 -10.95 -13.44
N ARG A 197 -1.19 -10.97 -14.05
CA ARG A 197 -1.36 -10.49 -15.43
C ARG A 197 -1.13 -8.99 -15.57
N GLU A 198 -1.59 -8.20 -14.61
CA GLU A 198 -1.37 -6.76 -14.58
C GLU A 198 0.12 -6.42 -14.46
N ASP A 199 0.83 -7.08 -13.54
CA ASP A 199 2.23 -6.80 -13.25
C ASP A 199 3.20 -7.38 -14.29
N LEU A 200 2.92 -8.58 -14.81
CA LEU A 200 3.83 -9.34 -15.68
C LEU A 200 3.35 -9.47 -17.13
N GLY A 201 2.14 -9.00 -17.45
CA GLY A 201 1.59 -8.92 -18.81
C GLY A 201 0.89 -10.19 -19.33
N SER A 202 1.04 -11.33 -18.64
CA SER A 202 0.44 -12.61 -19.01
C SER A 202 -0.09 -13.35 -17.78
N PRO A 203 -1.07 -14.25 -17.93
CA PRO A 203 -1.59 -15.04 -16.82
C PRO A 203 -0.57 -16.09 -16.33
N PRO A 204 -0.70 -16.61 -15.10
CA PRO A 204 0.26 -17.56 -14.52
C PRO A 204 0.52 -18.80 -15.39
N GLU A 205 -0.50 -19.27 -16.11
CA GLU A 205 -0.45 -20.46 -16.97
C GLU A 205 0.48 -20.31 -18.18
N GLU A 206 0.80 -19.07 -18.59
CA GLU A 206 1.75 -18.79 -19.67
C GLU A 206 3.16 -18.49 -19.16
N LEU A 207 3.28 -18.01 -17.93
CA LEU A 207 4.54 -17.55 -17.33
C LEU A 207 5.32 -18.67 -16.64
N PHE A 208 4.62 -19.71 -16.18
CA PHE A 208 5.19 -20.79 -15.38
C PHE A 208 4.84 -22.16 -15.98
N ALA A 209 5.76 -23.12 -15.87
CA ALA A 209 5.50 -24.51 -16.25
C ALA A 209 4.43 -25.16 -15.37
N SER A 210 4.36 -24.74 -14.10
CA SER A 210 3.24 -25.03 -13.21
C SER A 210 3.09 -23.94 -12.16
N PHE A 211 1.85 -23.70 -11.71
CA PHE A 211 1.53 -22.75 -10.66
C PHE A 211 0.47 -23.36 -9.74
N ASP A 212 0.75 -23.37 -8.44
CA ASP A 212 -0.20 -23.85 -7.43
C ASP A 212 -1.23 -22.77 -7.11
N THR A 213 -2.50 -23.03 -7.39
CA THR A 213 -3.60 -22.11 -7.11
C THR A 213 -3.80 -21.86 -5.61
N GLN A 214 -3.35 -22.78 -4.75
CA GLN A 214 -3.40 -22.63 -3.31
C GLN A 214 -2.10 -22.01 -2.80
N PRO A 215 -2.16 -20.97 -1.95
CA PRO A 215 -0.96 -20.40 -1.37
C PRO A 215 -0.34 -21.36 -0.35
N ILE A 216 0.99 -21.43 -0.34
CA ILE A 216 1.76 -22.16 0.69
C ILE A 216 1.88 -21.36 2.00
N ALA A 217 1.69 -20.05 1.93
CA ALA A 217 1.69 -19.14 3.07
C ALA A 217 0.92 -17.86 2.72
N SER A 218 0.31 -17.22 3.72
CA SER A 218 -0.25 -15.88 3.58
C SER A 218 0.18 -14.98 4.73
N ALA A 219 0.30 -13.68 4.43
CA ALA A 219 0.59 -12.61 5.36
C ALA A 219 -0.32 -11.40 5.04
N SER A 220 -0.38 -10.40 5.93
CA SER A 220 -1.29 -9.25 5.76
C SER A 220 -1.13 -8.44 4.47
N LEU A 221 -0.01 -8.57 3.76
CA LEU A 221 0.27 -7.79 2.54
C LEU A 221 0.30 -8.63 1.27
N ALA A 222 0.56 -9.91 1.41
CA ALA A 222 0.86 -10.77 0.30
C ALA A 222 0.70 -12.22 0.70
N GLN A 223 0.41 -13.05 -0.28
CA GLN A 223 0.48 -14.49 -0.18
C GLN A 223 1.55 -15.06 -1.09
N VAL A 224 2.01 -16.26 -0.78
CA VAL A 224 3.08 -16.94 -1.51
C VAL A 224 2.54 -18.22 -2.12
N HIS A 225 2.76 -18.39 -3.42
CA HIS A 225 2.40 -19.56 -4.19
C HIS A 225 3.65 -20.34 -4.60
N ARG A 226 3.50 -21.66 -4.71
CA ARG A 226 4.52 -22.51 -5.32
C ARG A 226 4.36 -22.48 -6.84
N ALA A 227 5.45 -22.35 -7.57
CA ALA A 227 5.46 -22.47 -9.02
C ALA A 227 6.70 -23.20 -9.51
N THR A 228 6.71 -23.59 -10.78
CA THR A 228 7.88 -24.10 -11.49
C THR A 228 8.14 -23.20 -12.70
N GLY A 229 9.35 -22.68 -12.83
CA GLY A 229 9.75 -21.89 -13.99
C GLY A 229 9.73 -22.71 -15.27
N LEU A 230 9.64 -22.05 -16.42
CA LEU A 230 9.73 -22.71 -17.73
C LEU A 230 11.08 -23.44 -17.94
N ASP A 231 12.10 -23.07 -17.17
CA ASP A 231 13.42 -23.72 -17.11
C ASP A 231 13.47 -24.91 -16.13
N GLY A 232 12.35 -25.28 -15.51
CA GLY A 232 12.22 -26.39 -14.58
C GLY A 232 12.61 -26.07 -13.13
N ARG A 233 13.01 -24.84 -12.80
CA ARG A 233 13.41 -24.48 -11.43
C ARG A 233 12.19 -24.27 -10.52
N PRO A 234 12.22 -24.73 -9.25
CA PRO A 234 11.17 -24.42 -8.29
C PRO A 234 11.23 -22.95 -7.89
N LEU A 235 10.06 -22.30 -7.83
CA LEU A 235 9.89 -20.88 -7.52
C LEU A 235 8.88 -20.68 -6.38
N ALA A 236 9.07 -19.61 -5.62
CA ALA A 236 8.09 -19.08 -4.68
C ALA A 236 7.64 -17.71 -5.20
N ILE A 237 6.37 -17.62 -5.61
CA ILE A 237 5.80 -16.40 -6.20
C ILE A 237 5.02 -15.68 -5.12
N LYS A 238 5.53 -14.52 -4.68
CA LYS A 238 4.86 -13.67 -3.70
C LYS A 238 4.00 -12.65 -4.43
N VAL A 239 2.69 -12.70 -4.17
CA VAL A 239 1.68 -11.85 -4.81
C VAL A 239 1.08 -10.94 -3.75
N GLN A 240 1.16 -9.63 -3.98
CA GLN A 240 0.63 -8.61 -3.08
C GLN A 240 -0.91 -8.57 -3.17
N HIS A 241 -1.63 -8.47 -2.06
CA HIS A 241 -3.09 -8.30 -2.09
C HIS A 241 -3.48 -6.98 -2.78
N ALA A 242 -4.62 -6.97 -3.48
CA ALA A 242 -5.11 -5.79 -4.18
C ALA A 242 -5.39 -4.60 -3.24
N GLY A 243 -5.34 -3.38 -3.77
CA GLY A 243 -5.70 -2.14 -3.05
C GLY A 243 -4.66 -1.66 -2.03
N LEU A 244 -3.51 -2.34 -1.91
CA LEU A 244 -2.51 -2.02 -0.90
C LEU A 244 -1.69 -0.77 -1.25
N ALA A 245 -1.48 -0.48 -2.54
CA ALA A 245 -0.75 0.71 -2.99
C ALA A 245 -1.50 2.01 -2.66
N GLU A 246 -2.80 2.04 -2.92
CA GLU A 246 -3.70 3.14 -2.62
C GLU A 246 -3.82 3.34 -1.10
N SER A 247 -3.92 2.24 -0.34
CA SER A 247 -3.90 2.29 1.12
C SER A 247 -2.61 2.93 1.65
N CYS A 248 -1.45 2.57 1.11
CA CYS A 248 -0.17 3.13 1.54
C CYS A 248 -0.09 4.65 1.34
N ALA A 249 -0.59 5.18 0.20
CA ALA A 249 -0.63 6.61 -0.05
C ALA A 249 -1.53 7.34 0.97
N ALA A 250 -2.70 6.78 1.25
CA ALA A 250 -3.60 7.30 2.28
C ALA A 250 -3.03 7.20 3.70
N ASP A 251 -2.26 6.13 4.00
CA ASP A 251 -1.58 5.92 5.28
C ASP A 251 -0.53 7.01 5.51
N ILE A 252 0.33 7.28 4.52
CA ILE A 252 1.34 8.35 4.58
C ILE A 252 0.68 9.70 4.83
N ARG A 253 -0.37 10.03 4.06
CA ARG A 253 -1.08 11.30 4.22
C ARG A 253 -1.73 11.44 5.59
N THR A 254 -2.27 10.37 6.14
CA THR A 254 -2.86 10.37 7.48
C THR A 254 -1.80 10.62 8.55
N ILE A 255 -0.63 9.96 8.45
CA ILE A 255 0.50 10.16 9.36
C ILE A 255 1.01 11.61 9.27
N GLU A 256 1.13 12.19 8.08
CA GLU A 256 1.51 13.59 7.90
C GLU A 256 0.56 14.53 8.64
N LEU A 257 -0.76 14.34 8.50
CA LEU A 257 -1.76 15.15 9.19
C LEU A 257 -1.69 14.98 10.70
N LEU A 258 -1.48 13.76 11.20
CA LEU A 258 -1.29 13.50 12.64
C LEU A 258 -0.05 14.21 13.19
N VAL A 259 1.08 14.12 12.49
CA VAL A 259 2.33 14.79 12.88
C VAL A 259 2.17 16.30 12.87
N GLN A 260 1.47 16.86 11.87
CA GLN A 260 1.16 18.29 11.81
C GLN A 260 0.26 18.72 12.96
N ALA A 261 -0.80 17.98 13.26
CA ALA A 261 -1.69 18.26 14.39
C ALA A 261 -0.93 18.22 15.73
N ALA A 262 -0.06 17.22 15.93
CA ALA A 262 0.77 17.10 17.12
C ALA A 262 1.78 18.26 17.26
N ARG A 263 2.35 18.74 16.15
CA ARG A 263 3.27 19.89 16.14
C ARG A 263 2.55 21.22 16.33
N GLY A 264 1.35 21.39 15.76
CA GLY A 264 0.53 22.59 15.89
C GLY A 264 -0.05 22.78 17.29
N GLY A 265 -0.13 21.72 18.11
CA GLY A 265 -0.54 21.79 19.51
C GLY A 265 0.55 22.25 20.50
N GLY A 266 1.80 22.48 20.05
CA GLY A 266 2.91 22.90 20.91
C GLY A 266 3.25 24.40 20.86
N GLY A 267 2.40 25.22 20.25
CA GLY A 267 2.63 26.66 20.00
C GLY A 267 1.92 27.62 20.96
N GLY A 268 1.60 27.18 22.18
CA GLY A 268 0.92 28.02 23.16
C GLY A 268 1.19 27.56 24.59
N GLU A 269 2.35 27.98 25.12
CA GLU A 269 2.68 28.37 26.52
C GLU A 269 4.18 28.17 26.79
#